data_AF-A0A0S3RWC1-F1
#
_entry.id   AF-A0A0S3RWC1-F1
#
_cell.length_a   1.000
_cell.length_b   1.000
_cell.length_c   1.000
_cell.angle_alpha   90.00
_cell.angle_beta   90.00
_cell.angle_gamma   90.00
#
_symmetry.space_group_name_H-M   'P 1'
#
loop_
_entity.id
_entity.type
_entity.pdbx_description
1 polymer ?
#
loop_
_entity_poly.entity_id
_entity_poly.type
_entity_poly.pdbx_seq_one_letter_code
_entity_poly.pdbx_strand_id
1 'polypeptide(L)'
;MSKVREMFKNRNTLNVQPDAVSVIDGTQEGSYLWVAVNYLSEKLGKKASKTMGVIDLGGASVQMAYAVTKNTAKNAPKPPQGEDPYIKKLVLKGKK
;
A
#
# COMPACT_ATOMS: atom_id res chain seq x y z
N MET A 1 15.07 6.27 -12.93
CA MET A 1 14.20 7.18 -12.14
C MET A 1 14.63 8.65 -12.16
N SER A 2 15.93 9.00 -12.20
CA SER A 2 16.40 10.41 -12.24
C SER A 2 15.83 11.23 -13.41
N LYS A 3 15.85 10.69 -14.64
CA LYS A 3 15.29 11.37 -15.83
C LYS A 3 13.79 11.68 -15.68
N VAL A 4 13.02 10.80 -15.05
CA VAL A 4 11.59 11.02 -14.78
C VAL A 4 11.41 12.13 -13.76
N ARG A 5 12.20 12.14 -12.68
CA ARG A 5 12.17 13.21 -11.67
C ARG A 5 12.51 14.56 -12.27
N GLU A 6 13.52 14.63 -13.12
CA GLU A 6 13.90 15.86 -13.83
C GLU A 6 12.79 16.33 -14.76
N MET A 7 12.21 15.43 -15.54
CA MET A 7 11.08 15.74 -16.41
C MET A 7 9.89 16.29 -15.61
N PHE A 8 9.55 15.68 -14.47
CA PHE A 8 8.51 16.18 -13.58
C PHE A 8 8.85 17.56 -12.98
N LYS A 9 10.11 17.85 -12.66
CA LYS A 9 10.47 19.19 -12.18
C LYS A 9 10.38 20.26 -13.26
N ASN A 10 10.70 19.91 -14.51
CA ASN A 10 10.90 20.89 -15.56
C ASN A 10 9.68 21.08 -16.48
N ARG A 11 8.71 20.16 -16.47
CA ARG A 11 7.62 20.12 -17.47
C ARG A 11 6.20 20.14 -16.92
N ASN A 12 5.99 20.40 -15.63
CA ASN A 12 4.65 20.61 -15.08
C ASN A 12 4.64 21.67 -13.98
N THR A 13 3.44 22.08 -13.59
CA THR A 13 3.17 23.05 -12.52
C THR A 13 2.54 22.39 -11.29
N LEU A 14 2.57 21.06 -11.21
CA LEU A 14 2.02 20.31 -10.09
C LEU A 14 3.02 20.29 -8.92
N ASN A 15 2.49 19.98 -7.74
CA ASN A 15 3.31 19.83 -6.55
C ASN A 15 4.03 18.47 -6.54
N VAL A 16 5.28 18.43 -6.98
CA VAL A 16 6.11 17.21 -7.04
C VAL A 16 6.85 17.01 -5.72
N GLN A 17 6.39 16.06 -4.91
CA GLN A 17 7.03 15.71 -3.64
C GLN A 17 8.36 14.93 -3.83
N PRO A 18 9.28 14.94 -2.85
CA PRO A 18 10.56 14.22 -2.94
C PRO A 18 10.41 12.71 -3.19
N ASP A 19 9.32 12.11 -2.71
CA ASP A 19 8.98 10.69 -2.84
C ASP A 19 8.04 10.38 -4.03
N ALA A 20 7.67 11.38 -4.85
CA ALA A 20 6.69 11.23 -5.92
C ALA A 20 7.08 10.24 -7.05
N VAL A 21 8.35 9.82 -7.13
CA VAL A 21 8.84 8.91 -8.16
C VAL A 21 9.67 7.80 -7.52
N SER A 22 9.13 6.59 -7.44
CA SER A 22 9.85 5.41 -7.00
C SER A 22 9.34 4.19 -7.74
N VAL A 23 10.09 3.10 -7.67
CA VAL A 23 9.49 1.77 -7.88
C VAL A 23 8.71 1.47 -6.60
N ILE A 24 7.45 1.09 -6.74
CA ILE A 24 6.66 0.60 -5.61
C ILE A 24 7.00 -0.87 -5.38
N ASP A 25 7.20 -1.27 -4.13
CA ASP A 25 7.38 -2.69 -3.78
C ASP A 25 6.03 -3.43 -3.83
N GLY A 26 6.07 -4.77 -3.87
CA GLY A 26 4.86 -5.59 -3.97
C GLY A 26 3.91 -5.40 -2.78
N THR A 27 4.46 -5.16 -1.58
CA THR A 27 3.61 -4.87 -0.41
C THR A 27 2.96 -3.48 -0.49
N GLN A 28 3.59 -2.49 -1.13
CA GLN A 28 3.01 -1.18 -1.44
C GLN A 28 1.87 -1.36 -2.45
N GLU A 29 2.12 -2.06 -3.56
CA GLU A 29 1.13 -2.35 -4.60
C GLU A 29 -0.14 -3.00 -4.01
N GLY A 30 0.01 -4.12 -3.31
CA GLY A 30 -1.13 -4.79 -2.66
C GLY A 30 -1.84 -3.90 -1.63
N SER A 31 -1.09 -3.09 -0.88
CA SER A 31 -1.68 -2.18 0.11
C SER A 31 -2.48 -1.04 -0.54
N TYR A 32 -2.02 -0.50 -1.66
CA TYR A 32 -2.72 0.55 -2.38
C TYR A 32 -3.99 0.02 -3.07
N LEU A 33 -3.93 -1.19 -3.64
CA LEU A 33 -5.13 -1.86 -4.16
C LEU A 33 -6.15 -2.12 -3.04
N TRP A 34 -5.68 -2.58 -1.86
CA TRP A 34 -6.56 -2.78 -0.70
C TRP A 34 -7.26 -1.49 -0.28
N VAL A 35 -6.55 -0.35 -0.27
CA VAL A 35 -7.13 0.98 -0.01
C VAL A 35 -8.16 1.32 -1.07
N ALA A 36 -7.85 1.15 -2.36
CA ALA A 36 -8.75 1.47 -3.46
C ALA A 36 -10.06 0.67 -3.39
N VAL A 37 -9.98 -0.66 -3.23
CA VAL A 37 -11.15 -1.54 -3.14
C VAL A 37 -12.02 -1.20 -1.93
N ASN A 38 -11.41 -0.98 -0.77
CA ASN A 38 -12.17 -0.66 0.43
C ASN A 38 -12.69 0.79 0.44
N TYR A 39 -12.06 1.71 -0.30
CA TYR A 39 -12.60 3.06 -0.50
C TYR A 39 -13.87 2.99 -1.35
N LEU A 40 -13.79 2.37 -2.53
CA LEU A 40 -14.92 2.22 -3.46
C LEU A 40 -16.08 1.41 -2.86
N SER A 41 -15.77 0.46 -1.98
CA SER A 41 -16.77 -0.37 -1.31
C SER A 41 -17.29 0.25 0.01
N GLU A 42 -16.90 1.49 0.32
CA GLU A 42 -17.24 2.20 1.55
C GLU A 42 -16.94 1.40 2.83
N LYS A 43 -15.83 0.65 2.83
CA LYS A 43 -15.38 -0.17 3.96
C LYS A 43 -14.23 0.45 4.74
N LEU A 44 -13.58 1.50 4.22
CA LEU A 44 -12.54 2.21 4.96
C LEU A 44 -13.08 2.77 6.29
N GLY A 45 -12.25 2.73 7.33
CA GLY A 45 -12.62 3.14 8.69
C GLY A 45 -13.47 2.11 9.46
N LYS A 46 -14.00 1.07 8.80
CA LYS A 46 -14.72 -0.02 9.48
C LYS A 46 -13.75 -0.98 10.16
N LYS A 47 -14.28 -1.87 11.00
CA LYS A 47 -13.50 -2.96 11.63
C LYS A 47 -12.81 -3.80 10.54
N ALA A 48 -11.62 -4.34 10.82
CA ALA A 48 -10.87 -5.20 9.89
C ALA A 48 -11.72 -6.36 9.34
N SER A 49 -12.59 -6.97 10.17
CA SER A 49 -13.50 -8.04 9.75
C SER A 49 -14.63 -7.59 8.79
N LYS A 50 -14.72 -6.29 8.50
CA LYS A 50 -15.70 -5.70 7.57
C LYS A 50 -15.04 -5.10 6.33
N THR A 51 -13.72 -5.14 6.25
CA THR A 51 -12.96 -4.78 5.05
C THR A 51 -12.80 -6.01 4.14
N MET A 52 -12.68 -5.78 2.85
CA MET A 52 -12.38 -6.82 1.86
C MET A 52 -10.87 -7.09 1.83
N GLY A 53 -10.49 -8.35 1.67
CA GLY A 53 -9.13 -8.71 1.22
C GLY A 53 -9.01 -8.59 -0.29
N VAL A 54 -7.80 -8.45 -0.79
CA VAL A 54 -7.50 -8.34 -2.23
C VAL A 54 -6.40 -9.32 -2.61
N ILE A 55 -6.50 -9.82 -3.84
CA ILE A 55 -5.46 -10.57 -4.54
C ILE A 55 -5.22 -9.85 -5.86
N ASP A 56 -3.98 -9.45 -6.12
CA ASP A 56 -3.56 -8.86 -7.39
C ASP A 56 -2.71 -9.87 -8.15
N LEU A 57 -3.11 -10.22 -9.36
CA LEU A 57 -2.37 -11.14 -10.23
C LEU A 57 -1.72 -10.33 -11.35
N GLY A 58 -0.54 -9.80 -11.06
CA GLY A 58 0.29 -9.10 -12.03
C GLY A 58 1.02 -10.04 -12.98
N GLY A 59 1.79 -9.47 -13.91
CA GLY A 59 2.58 -10.26 -14.86
C GLY A 59 3.79 -10.97 -14.24
N ALA A 60 4.42 -10.36 -13.23
CA ALA A 60 5.65 -10.88 -12.61
C ALA A 60 5.47 -11.35 -11.16
N SER A 61 4.34 -11.05 -10.55
CA SER A 61 4.10 -11.24 -9.12
C SER A 61 2.62 -11.43 -8.82
N VAL A 62 2.34 -12.00 -7.65
CA VAL A 62 1.02 -12.02 -7.05
C VAL A 62 1.08 -11.41 -5.66
N GLN A 63 0.12 -10.55 -5.34
CA GLN A 63 0.05 -9.82 -4.08
C GLN A 63 -1.22 -10.23 -3.34
N MET A 64 -1.12 -10.44 -2.02
CA MET A 64 -2.26 -10.66 -1.13
C MET A 64 -2.24 -9.58 -0.05
N ALA A 65 -3.34 -8.87 0.14
CA ALA A 65 -3.47 -7.87 1.20
C ALA A 65 -4.84 -7.91 1.87
N TYR A 66 -4.85 -7.93 3.20
CA TYR A 66 -6.06 -7.87 4.01
C TYR A 66 -5.76 -7.25 5.38
N ALA A 67 -6.76 -6.63 6.00
CA ALA A 67 -6.59 -6.06 7.32
C ALA A 67 -6.56 -7.15 8.40
N VAL A 68 -5.69 -6.97 9.37
CA VAL A 68 -5.56 -7.86 10.53
C VAL A 68 -5.81 -7.11 11.84
N THR A 69 -6.06 -7.85 12.92
CA THR A 69 -6.18 -7.23 14.25
C THR A 69 -4.84 -6.71 14.77
N LYS A 70 -4.87 -5.77 15.72
CA LYS A 70 -3.65 -5.33 16.41
C LYS A 70 -2.91 -6.49 17.10
N ASN A 71 -3.63 -7.50 17.60
CA ASN A 71 -3.03 -8.67 18.23
C ASN A 71 -2.28 -9.53 17.20
N THR A 72 -2.91 -9.79 16.06
CA THR A 72 -2.28 -10.50 14.92
C THR A 72 -1.03 -9.75 14.45
N ALA A 73 -1.10 -8.43 14.30
CA ALA A 73 0.03 -7.61 13.87
C ALA A 73 1.21 -7.66 14.87
N LYS A 74 0.93 -7.67 16.18
CA LYS A 74 1.97 -7.77 17.22
C LYS A 74 2.65 -9.14 17.25
N ASN A 75 1.89 -10.19 16.94
CA ASN A 75 2.35 -11.59 17.00
C ASN A 75 2.84 -12.10 15.64
N ALA A 76 2.93 -11.23 14.62
CA ALA A 76 3.42 -11.63 13.31
C ALA A 76 4.89 -12.05 13.39
N PRO A 77 5.29 -13.15 12.72
CA PRO A 77 6.67 -13.59 12.70
C PRO A 77 7.57 -12.58 11.99
N LYS A 78 8.86 -12.64 12.27
CA LYS A 78 9.86 -11.93 11.47
C LYS A 78 9.93 -12.59 10.08
N PRO A 79 9.99 -11.80 9.00
CA PRO A 79 10.20 -12.37 7.66
C PRO A 79 11.58 -13.04 7.59
N PRO A 80 11.78 -13.99 6.66
CA PRO A 80 13.10 -14.47 6.29
C PRO A 80 14.04 -13.32 5.91
N GLN A 81 15.35 -13.55 6.00
CA GLN A 81 16.32 -12.53 5.64
C GLN A 81 16.19 -12.16 4.15
N GLY A 82 16.00 -10.87 3.87
CA GLY A 82 15.85 -10.36 2.50
C GLY A 82 14.39 -10.29 1.99
N GLU A 83 13.43 -10.76 2.78
CA GLU A 83 12.00 -10.71 2.45
C GLU A 83 11.30 -9.49 3.04
N ASP A 84 10.21 -9.06 2.40
CA ASP A 84 9.40 -7.94 2.87
C ASP A 84 8.66 -8.27 4.17
N PRO A 85 8.46 -7.28 5.07
CA PRO A 85 7.67 -7.48 6.28
C PRO A 85 6.20 -7.86 5.99
N TYR A 86 5.67 -8.85 6.72
CA TYR A 86 4.27 -9.28 6.57
C TYR A 86 3.22 -8.23 7.00
N ILE A 87 3.60 -7.27 7.85
CA ILE A 87 2.68 -6.27 8.39
C ILE A 87 3.05 -4.88 7.89
N LYS A 88 2.11 -4.26 7.18
CA LYS A 88 2.20 -2.85 6.77
C LYS A 88 1.24 -2.00 7.60
N LYS A 89 1.77 -1.04 8.35
CA LYS A 89 0.95 -0.09 9.12
C LYS A 89 0.55 1.09 8.23
N LEU A 90 -0.72 1.16 7.87
CA LEU A 90 -1.29 2.27 7.11
C LEU A 90 -2.06 3.20 8.06
N VAL A 91 -1.82 4.51 7.95
CA VAL A 91 -2.62 5.53 8.64
C VAL A 91 -3.38 6.31 7.59
N LEU A 92 -4.64 5.95 7.38
CA LEU A 92 -5.52 6.63 6.44
C LEU A 92 -6.22 7.76 7.20
N LYS A 93 -6.01 9.01 6.77
CA LYS A 93 -6.70 10.16 7.35
C LYS A 93 -8.16 10.16 6.87
N GLY A 94 -9.06 9.59 7.66
CA GLY A 94 -10.50 9.81 7.57
C GLY A 94 -10.93 10.81 8.64
N LYS A 95 -11.73 11.82 8.30
CA LYS A 95 -12.30 12.77 9.27
C LYS A 95 -13.12 12.03 10.35
N LYS A 96 -13.05 12.56 11.57
CA LYS A 96 -13.98 12.28 12.67
C LYS A 96 -15.42 12.58 12.25
#